data_AF-A0A3L7PPY2-F1
#
_entry.id   AF-A0A3L7PPY2-F1
#
_cell.length_a   1.000
_cell.length_b   1.000
_cell.length_c   1.000
_cell.angle_alpha   90.00
_cell.angle_beta   90.00
_cell.angle_gamma   90.00
#
_symmetry.space_group_name_H-M   'P 1'
#
loop_
_entity.id
_entity.type
_entity.pdbx_description
1 polymer ?
#
loop_
_entity_poly.entity_id
_entity_poly.type
_entity_poly.pdbx_seq_one_letter_code
_entity_poly.pdbx_strand_id
1 'polypeptide(L)'
;MNDREVVEAIRQLVLRPQPDPIVVAQMSQEFAWQVNDMNKNLSRCHRWILAGLYAEAVSFGEALDLAKSASRLMLEGMFAQWSELCRVCKVGAPPHIDQGLLEAYADAWSRFHSLGATEARHRLLSLQRAPLVERLEVLGKLVDLDSRNPEWLRSVRRLQREASAGLVQIVDVALREKDDALAITVSQLVDACAGAFGEHQEILGRLREFALAGKARIAGKAARDACHEMHAAATAMNLDALREASLRWQAAICEFQPAEDLRQSAAASLQLLDAQRLREQREKNQRDAIGRLELALDQAKSFEAIQICVSAARDVDATVPPQLSLRIAAIKDSHQAAVRRTFARRSVGLIMTTVVLAAAAWWVVQWQGSLEQVNTIAREVDAMLLAGEPDTALKTLTSWKESHAELSSASQVQAASAKVDAALAKEKSEIVLAQEAIDRAHVLAQSKAFPAEFEKVAAELKQMSTRAPQSIRAPLLAAADQLTSQAQVSRTVSLDQARAEFMRLESLLNAVAPLTAVEQVDPASLTRRAAEYQSVVDAAQMAAIAAASNRDAQAIAQSLQGLALNAARLREKAEQNAKLYS
;
A
#
# COMPACT_ATOMS: atom_id res chain seq x y z
N MET A 1 8.97 49.14 -24.29
CA MET A 1 7.68 48.60 -23.82
C MET A 1 7.95 47.34 -23.01
N ASN A 2 7.08 46.92 -22.09
CA ASN A 2 7.21 45.58 -21.49
C ASN A 2 6.79 44.49 -22.50
N ASP A 3 7.14 43.24 -22.22
CA ASP A 3 6.81 42.08 -23.08
C ASP A 3 5.30 41.94 -23.34
N ARG A 4 4.47 42.20 -22.33
CA ARG A 4 3.02 42.14 -22.42
C ARG A 4 2.44 43.20 -23.37
N GLU A 5 2.94 44.43 -23.29
CA GLU A 5 2.54 45.55 -24.15
C GLU A 5 2.89 45.29 -25.61
N VAL A 6 4.08 44.73 -25.87
CA VAL A 6 4.50 44.37 -27.23
C VAL A 6 3.60 43.27 -27.80
N VAL A 7 3.35 42.21 -27.03
CA VAL A 7 2.48 41.11 -27.46
C VAL A 7 1.05 41.58 -27.73
N GLU A 8 0.50 42.45 -26.88
CA GLU A 8 -0.84 43.01 -27.08
C GLU A 8 -0.90 43.97 -28.28
N ALA A 9 0.13 44.79 -28.49
CA ALA A 9 0.23 45.65 -29.66
C ALA A 9 0.30 44.83 -30.96
N ILE A 10 1.10 43.75 -30.97
CA ILE A 10 1.16 42.80 -32.09
C ILE A 10 -0.22 42.16 -32.33
N ARG A 11 -0.90 41.72 -31.26
CA ARG A 11 -2.24 41.14 -31.36
C ARG A 11 -3.24 42.11 -32.01
N GLN A 12 -3.23 43.38 -31.59
CA GLN A 12 -4.09 44.40 -32.18
C GLN A 12 -3.74 44.70 -33.64
N LEU A 13 -2.45 44.66 -34.02
CA LEU A 13 -2.02 44.85 -35.40
C LEU A 13 -2.45 43.69 -36.30
N VAL A 14 -2.32 42.46 -35.83
CA VAL A 14 -2.73 41.25 -36.57
C VAL A 14 -4.24 41.21 -36.83
N LEU A 15 -5.05 41.72 -35.90
CA LEU A 15 -6.50 41.79 -36.06
C LEU A 15 -6.99 42.94 -36.95
N ARG A 16 -6.13 43.90 -37.30
CA ARG A 16 -6.51 45.02 -38.17
C ARG A 16 -6.46 44.60 -39.64
N PRO A 17 -7.48 44.93 -40.45
CA PRO A 17 -7.53 44.54 -41.86
C PRO A 17 -6.46 45.22 -42.73
N GLN A 18 -6.04 46.44 -42.36
CA GLN A 18 -4.99 47.20 -43.06
C GLN A 18 -4.16 48.00 -42.04
N PRO A 19 -3.19 47.38 -41.35
CA PRO A 19 -2.32 48.08 -40.40
C PRO A 19 -1.29 48.95 -41.14
N ASP A 20 -0.91 50.08 -40.52
CA ASP A 20 0.12 50.98 -41.04
C ASP A 20 1.50 50.27 -41.06
N PRO A 21 2.17 50.14 -42.23
CA PRO A 21 3.48 49.51 -42.34
C PRO A 21 4.56 50.11 -41.43
N ILE A 22 4.49 51.43 -41.13
CA ILE A 22 5.45 52.10 -40.25
C ILE A 22 5.31 51.57 -38.82
N VAL A 23 4.08 51.40 -38.36
CA VAL A 23 3.78 50.88 -37.02
C VAL A 23 4.16 49.40 -36.91
N VAL A 24 3.93 48.62 -37.96
CA VAL A 24 4.38 47.21 -38.03
C VAL A 24 5.89 47.10 -37.94
N ALA A 25 6.63 47.96 -38.66
CA ALA A 25 8.10 47.98 -38.62
C ALA A 25 8.63 48.33 -37.22
N GLN A 26 8.04 49.32 -36.55
CA GLN A 26 8.41 49.70 -35.19
C GLN A 26 8.16 48.56 -34.19
N MET A 27 6.99 47.91 -34.25
CA MET A 27 6.68 46.79 -33.35
C MET A 27 7.54 45.54 -33.63
N SER A 28 7.90 45.29 -34.89
CA SER A 28 8.82 44.21 -35.24
C SER A 28 10.22 44.44 -34.67
N GLN A 29 10.72 45.68 -34.68
CA GLN A 29 12.00 46.01 -34.08
C GLN A 29 12.00 45.83 -32.56
N GLU A 30 10.96 46.32 -31.88
CA GLU A 30 10.81 46.18 -30.43
C GLU A 30 10.68 44.70 -30.02
N PHE A 31 9.86 43.93 -30.75
CA PHE A 31 9.72 42.49 -30.56
C PHE A 31 11.06 41.76 -30.76
N ALA A 32 11.79 42.08 -31.83
CA ALA A 32 13.06 41.47 -32.12
C ALA A 32 14.11 41.76 -31.03
N TRP A 33 14.10 42.98 -30.48
CA TRP A 33 14.98 43.34 -29.37
C TRP A 33 14.67 42.50 -28.12
N GLN A 34 13.39 42.37 -27.74
CA GLN A 34 12.98 41.58 -26.57
C GLN A 34 13.28 40.08 -26.73
N VAL A 35 13.00 39.50 -27.90
CA VAL A 35 13.32 38.08 -28.18
C VAL A 35 14.82 37.83 -28.10
N ASN A 36 15.64 38.71 -28.66
CA ASN A 36 17.09 38.58 -28.60
C ASN A 36 17.65 38.72 -27.19
N ASP A 37 17.12 39.64 -26.38
CA ASP A 37 17.51 39.77 -24.98
C ASP A 37 17.11 38.53 -24.16
N MET A 38 15.90 38.02 -24.39
CA MET A 38 15.41 36.79 -23.78
C MET A 38 16.31 35.59 -24.11
N ASN A 39 16.65 35.40 -25.38
CA ASN A 39 17.54 34.31 -25.81
C ASN A 39 18.96 34.43 -25.22
N LYS A 40 19.48 35.65 -25.02
CA LYS A 40 20.76 35.87 -24.32
C LYS A 40 20.67 35.45 -22.85
N ASN A 41 19.58 35.78 -22.17
CA ASN A 41 19.35 35.41 -20.78
C ASN A 41 19.16 33.89 -20.63
N LEU A 42 18.38 33.25 -21.51
CA LEU A 42 18.25 31.79 -21.57
C LEU A 42 19.59 31.10 -21.83
N SER A 43 20.40 31.63 -22.75
CA SER A 43 21.76 31.11 -23.03
C SER A 43 22.67 31.19 -21.79
N ARG A 44 22.50 32.24 -20.97
CA ARG A 44 23.23 32.39 -19.70
C ARG A 44 22.81 31.32 -18.69
N CYS A 45 21.50 31.12 -18.50
CA CYS A 45 20.98 30.03 -17.66
C CYS A 45 21.50 28.67 -18.12
N HIS A 46 21.46 28.41 -19.43
CA HIS A 46 21.92 27.17 -20.00
C HIS A 46 23.41 26.89 -19.71
N ARG A 47 24.28 27.89 -19.81
CA ARG A 47 25.70 27.74 -19.43
C ARG A 47 25.88 27.36 -17.96
N TRP A 48 25.10 27.93 -17.05
CA TRP A 48 25.14 27.56 -15.63
C TRP A 48 24.59 26.16 -15.39
N ILE A 49 23.53 25.77 -16.08
CA ILE A 49 22.98 24.41 -16.05
C ILE A 49 24.04 23.38 -16.50
N LEU A 50 24.76 23.66 -17.60
CA LEU A 50 25.86 22.80 -18.07
C LEU A 50 27.02 22.72 -17.07
N ALA A 51 27.22 23.76 -16.26
CA ALA A 51 28.20 23.79 -15.18
C ALA A 51 27.71 23.14 -13.86
N GLY A 52 26.46 22.65 -13.81
CA GLY A 52 25.86 22.07 -12.60
C GLY A 52 25.35 23.12 -11.58
N LEU A 53 25.32 24.41 -11.96
CA LEU A 53 24.89 25.53 -11.11
C LEU A 53 23.39 25.79 -11.29
N TYR A 54 22.58 24.81 -10.90
CA TYR A 54 21.12 24.84 -11.09
C TYR A 54 20.44 25.94 -10.27
N ALA A 55 20.87 26.14 -9.03
CA ALA A 55 20.27 27.13 -8.13
C ALA A 55 20.43 28.55 -8.66
N GLU A 56 21.62 28.88 -9.16
CA GLU A 56 21.96 30.17 -9.74
C GLU A 56 21.18 30.42 -11.03
N ALA A 57 21.08 29.40 -11.89
CA ALA A 57 20.29 29.48 -13.12
C ALA A 57 18.81 29.72 -12.84
N VAL A 58 18.23 28.96 -11.91
CA VAL A 58 16.81 29.07 -11.56
C VAL A 58 16.52 30.41 -10.91
N SER A 59 17.28 30.80 -9.88
CA SER A 59 17.10 32.07 -9.18
C SER A 59 17.22 33.29 -10.11
N PHE A 60 18.20 33.28 -11.01
CA PHE A 60 18.34 34.33 -12.01
C PHE A 60 17.14 34.37 -12.98
N GLY A 61 16.68 33.20 -13.43
CA GLY A 61 15.54 33.14 -14.33
C GLY A 61 14.23 33.53 -13.67
N GLU A 62 14.04 33.25 -12.38
CA GLU A 62 12.89 33.69 -11.60
C GLU A 62 12.90 35.20 -11.36
N ALA A 63 14.07 35.77 -11.05
CA ALA A 63 14.23 37.21 -10.87
C ALA A 63 13.84 38.01 -12.13
N LEU A 64 13.96 37.39 -13.31
CA LEU A 64 13.61 37.97 -14.61
C LEU A 64 12.28 37.47 -15.18
N ASP A 65 11.56 36.60 -14.47
CA ASP A 65 10.32 35.94 -14.96
C ASP A 65 10.51 35.27 -16.34
N LEU A 66 11.70 34.69 -16.60
CA LEU A 66 12.14 34.25 -17.94
C LEU A 66 11.15 33.29 -18.61
N ALA A 67 10.65 32.29 -17.88
CA ALA A 67 9.75 31.30 -18.47
C ALA A 67 8.43 31.93 -18.95
N LYS A 68 7.88 32.86 -18.17
CA LYS A 68 6.62 33.53 -18.46
C LYS A 68 6.78 34.58 -19.56
N SER A 69 7.88 35.32 -19.55
CA SER A 69 8.17 36.29 -20.60
C SER A 69 8.51 35.60 -21.92
N ALA A 70 9.28 34.51 -21.89
CA ALA A 70 9.55 33.70 -23.08
C ALA A 70 8.26 33.13 -23.68
N SER A 71 7.36 32.54 -22.89
CA SER A 71 6.10 31.97 -23.40
C SER A 71 5.18 33.01 -24.03
N ARG A 72 5.14 34.24 -23.50
CA ARG A 72 4.43 35.36 -24.13
C ARG A 72 5.03 35.74 -25.48
N LEU A 73 6.36 35.85 -25.54
CA LEU A 73 7.10 36.24 -26.74
C LEU A 73 7.08 35.16 -27.84
N MET A 74 6.75 33.91 -27.51
CA MET A 74 6.54 32.86 -28.51
C MET A 74 5.31 33.11 -29.40
N LEU A 75 4.38 33.98 -28.98
CA LEU A 75 3.15 34.30 -29.71
C LEU A 75 2.38 33.05 -30.17
N GLU A 76 2.20 32.08 -29.26
CA GLU A 76 1.52 30.81 -29.58
C GLU A 76 0.16 31.05 -30.26
N GLY A 77 -0.05 30.36 -31.39
CA GLY A 77 -1.25 30.51 -32.22
C GLY A 77 -1.31 31.76 -33.11
N MET A 78 -0.42 32.75 -32.91
CA MET A 78 -0.41 34.01 -33.65
C MET A 78 0.88 34.26 -34.44
N PHE A 79 1.98 33.56 -34.14
CA PHE A 79 3.28 33.81 -34.75
C PHE A 79 3.25 33.74 -36.30
N ALA A 80 2.54 32.78 -36.87
CA ALA A 80 2.42 32.65 -38.32
C ALA A 80 1.73 33.87 -38.97
N GLN A 81 0.68 34.40 -38.33
CA GLN A 81 -0.02 35.59 -38.79
C GLN A 81 0.86 36.84 -38.65
N TRP A 82 1.62 36.93 -37.57
CA TRP A 82 2.57 38.02 -37.36
C TRP A 82 3.73 38.00 -38.37
N SER A 83 4.30 36.82 -38.64
CA SER A 83 5.35 36.65 -39.65
C SER A 83 4.84 36.99 -41.05
N GLU A 84 3.61 36.59 -41.39
CA GLU A 84 2.99 36.93 -42.66
C GLU A 84 2.72 38.43 -42.79
N LEU A 85 2.27 39.06 -41.70
CA LEU A 85 2.07 40.51 -41.67
C LEU A 85 3.39 41.27 -41.88
N CYS A 86 4.47 40.86 -41.20
CA CYS A 86 5.81 41.41 -41.42
C CYS A 86 6.24 41.28 -42.89
N ARG A 87 6.00 40.09 -43.49
CA ARG A 87 6.32 39.82 -44.90
C ARG A 87 5.56 40.73 -45.86
N VAL A 88 4.25 40.91 -45.67
CA VAL A 88 3.40 41.79 -46.49
C VAL A 88 3.85 43.25 -46.40
N CYS A 89 4.21 43.71 -45.19
CA CYS A 89 4.75 45.05 -44.95
C CYS A 89 6.24 45.21 -45.35
N LYS A 90 6.88 44.17 -45.92
CA LYS A 90 8.31 44.14 -46.30
C LYS A 90 9.26 44.40 -45.14
N VAL A 91 8.86 44.04 -43.93
CA VAL A 91 9.71 44.02 -42.74
C VAL A 91 10.41 42.64 -42.68
N GLY A 92 11.64 42.61 -42.15
CA GLY A 92 12.38 41.35 -41.96
C GLY A 92 11.59 40.32 -41.13
N ALA A 93 11.89 39.04 -41.32
CA ALA A 93 11.24 37.97 -40.57
C ALA A 93 11.48 38.16 -39.05
N PRO A 94 10.43 38.09 -38.22
CA PRO A 94 10.59 38.24 -36.77
C PRO A 94 11.44 37.09 -36.20
N PRO A 95 12.35 37.34 -35.24
CA PRO A 95 13.12 36.28 -34.60
C PRO A 95 12.24 35.40 -33.71
N HIS A 96 12.74 34.21 -33.38
CA HIS A 96 12.07 33.24 -32.51
C HIS A 96 12.78 33.09 -31.16
N ILE A 97 12.01 32.75 -30.13
CA ILE A 97 12.58 32.24 -28.87
C ILE A 97 13.20 30.87 -29.15
N ASP A 98 14.42 30.65 -28.65
CA ASP A 98 15.09 29.36 -28.74
C ASP A 98 14.41 28.36 -27.77
N GLN A 99 13.56 27.50 -28.34
CA GLN A 99 12.80 26.50 -27.59
C GLN A 99 13.70 25.53 -26.84
N GLY A 100 14.85 25.14 -27.41
CA GLY A 100 15.77 24.21 -26.76
C GLY A 100 16.38 24.79 -25.49
N LEU A 101 16.71 26.09 -25.49
CA LEU A 101 17.19 26.77 -24.28
C LEU A 101 16.10 26.95 -23.23
N LEU A 102 14.86 27.24 -23.67
CA LEU A 102 13.71 27.37 -22.77
C LEU A 102 13.34 26.03 -22.12
N GLU A 103 13.31 24.94 -22.89
CA GLU A 103 13.08 23.58 -22.39
C GLU A 103 14.17 23.16 -21.41
N ALA A 104 15.45 23.40 -21.72
CA ALA A 104 16.54 23.11 -20.81
C ALA A 104 16.44 23.88 -19.49
N TYR A 105 15.98 25.14 -19.54
CA TYR A 105 15.70 25.93 -18.35
C TYR A 105 14.49 25.40 -17.57
N ALA A 106 13.39 25.05 -18.24
CA ALA A 106 12.19 24.49 -17.60
C ALA A 106 12.49 23.15 -16.90
N ASP A 107 13.29 22.29 -17.53
CA ASP A 107 13.79 21.04 -16.95
C ASP A 107 14.62 21.30 -15.69
N ALA A 108 15.55 22.26 -15.77
CA ALA A 108 16.38 22.66 -14.63
C ALA A 108 15.52 23.23 -13.49
N TRP A 109 14.53 24.06 -13.81
CA TRP A 109 13.58 24.63 -12.86
C TRP A 109 12.77 23.55 -12.13
N SER A 110 12.23 22.59 -12.87
CA SER A 110 11.48 21.45 -12.33
C SER A 110 12.33 20.60 -11.38
N ARG A 111 13.57 20.29 -11.79
CA ARG A 111 14.53 19.53 -10.98
C ARG A 111 14.94 20.27 -9.71
N PHE A 112 15.20 21.57 -9.80
CA PHE A 112 15.58 22.37 -8.64
C PHE A 112 14.48 22.39 -7.58
N HIS A 113 13.22 22.54 -8.00
CA HIS A 113 12.09 22.57 -7.09
C HIS A 113 11.79 21.21 -6.45
N SER A 114 11.99 20.11 -7.18
CA SER A 114 11.81 18.77 -6.61
C SER A 114 12.89 18.41 -5.57
N LEU A 115 14.10 18.97 -5.71
CA LEU A 115 15.21 18.78 -4.77
C LEU A 115 15.16 19.73 -3.56
N GLY A 116 14.57 20.92 -3.72
CA GLY A 116 14.69 22.03 -2.75
C GLY A 116 14.32 21.67 -1.31
N ALA A 117 13.23 20.93 -1.10
CA ALA A 117 12.82 20.51 0.24
C ALA A 117 13.82 19.52 0.88
N THR A 118 14.36 18.59 0.08
CA THR A 118 15.34 17.59 0.53
C THR A 118 16.69 18.25 0.82
N GLU A 119 17.13 19.19 -0.01
CA GLU A 119 18.35 19.97 0.23
C GLU A 119 18.23 20.84 1.47
N ALA A 120 17.10 21.54 1.66
CA ALA A 120 16.86 22.36 2.83
C ALA A 120 16.92 21.50 4.11
N ARG A 121 16.32 20.30 4.08
CA ARG A 121 16.40 19.33 5.17
C ARG A 121 17.85 18.88 5.42
N HIS A 122 18.62 18.56 4.38
CA HIS A 122 20.02 18.18 4.53
C HIS A 122 20.86 19.30 5.17
N ARG A 123 20.67 20.56 4.74
CA ARG A 123 21.35 21.73 5.30
C ARG A 123 20.98 21.93 6.77
N LEU A 124 19.69 21.84 7.11
CA LEU A 124 19.20 21.94 8.48
C LEU A 124 19.83 20.88 9.39
N LEU A 125 19.79 19.60 8.98
CA LEU A 125 20.37 18.49 9.73
C LEU A 125 21.89 18.65 9.91
N SER A 126 22.57 19.19 8.90
CA SER A 126 24.00 19.48 8.96
C SER A 126 24.31 20.60 9.97
N LEU A 127 23.54 21.70 9.96
CA LEU A 127 23.70 22.81 10.90
C LEU A 127 23.41 22.39 12.35
N GLN A 128 22.39 21.57 12.55
CA GLN A 128 22.01 21.04 13.87
C GLN A 128 22.96 19.94 14.37
N ARG A 129 23.92 19.49 13.54
CA ARG A 129 24.76 18.32 13.81
C ARG A 129 23.93 17.09 14.18
N ALA A 130 22.83 16.87 13.46
CA ALA A 130 21.91 15.77 13.67
C ALA A 130 22.62 14.40 13.59
N PRO A 131 22.01 13.33 14.13
CA PRO A 131 22.57 11.98 14.05
C PRO A 131 22.99 11.62 12.64
N LEU A 132 24.12 10.92 12.53
CA LEU A 132 24.76 10.64 11.25
C LEU A 132 23.88 9.83 10.30
N VAL A 133 23.08 8.92 10.85
CA VAL A 133 22.12 8.09 10.10
C VAL A 133 21.09 8.97 9.40
N GLU A 134 20.53 9.97 10.09
CA GLU A 134 19.54 10.88 9.49
C GLU A 134 20.16 11.72 8.37
N ARG A 135 21.40 12.19 8.56
CA ARG A 135 22.14 12.93 7.53
C ARG A 135 22.43 12.06 6.31
N LEU A 136 22.86 10.81 6.51
CA LEU A 136 23.11 9.85 5.45
C LEU A 136 21.82 9.45 4.71
N GLU A 137 20.70 9.29 5.42
CA GLU A 137 19.40 8.96 4.80
C GLU A 137 18.94 10.08 3.86
N VAL A 138 19.04 11.35 4.30
CA VAL A 138 18.66 12.49 3.46
C VAL A 138 19.63 12.66 2.29
N LEU A 139 20.94 12.43 2.48
CA LEU A 139 21.89 12.42 1.36
C LEU A 139 21.64 11.27 0.38
N GLY A 140 21.26 10.09 0.87
CA GLY A 140 20.86 8.96 0.03
C GLY A 140 19.68 9.34 -0.86
N LYS A 141 18.65 9.98 -0.28
CA LYS A 141 17.52 10.54 -1.04
C LYS A 141 17.95 11.58 -2.08
N LEU A 142 18.93 12.44 -1.77
CA LEU A 142 19.47 13.39 -2.74
C LEU A 142 20.22 12.69 -3.89
N VAL A 143 20.97 11.62 -3.59
CA VAL A 143 21.62 10.79 -4.62
C VAL A 143 20.59 10.08 -5.50
N ASP A 144 19.51 9.58 -4.93
CA ASP A 144 18.44 8.91 -5.70
C ASP A 144 17.71 9.90 -6.62
N LEU A 145 17.46 11.12 -6.13
CA LEU A 145 16.80 12.18 -6.90
C LEU A 145 17.71 12.81 -7.96
N ASP A 146 19.02 12.90 -7.69
CA ASP A 146 20.02 13.48 -8.60
C ASP A 146 21.34 12.69 -8.58
N SER A 147 21.30 11.50 -9.18
CA SER A 147 22.46 10.60 -9.27
C SER A 147 23.60 11.13 -10.15
N ARG A 148 23.34 12.19 -10.94
CA ARG A 148 24.33 12.79 -11.84
C ARG A 148 25.27 13.74 -11.12
N ASN A 149 24.91 14.24 -9.94
CA ASN A 149 25.75 15.15 -9.18
C ASN A 149 26.79 14.37 -8.34
N PRO A 150 28.09 14.44 -8.68
CA PRO A 150 29.13 13.71 -7.97
C PRO A 150 29.38 14.23 -6.54
N GLU A 151 28.97 15.46 -6.22
CA GLU A 151 29.16 16.03 -4.88
C GLU A 151 28.30 15.35 -3.81
N TRP A 152 27.11 14.85 -4.18
CA TRP A 152 26.27 14.06 -3.28
C TRP A 152 26.96 12.76 -2.88
N LEU A 153 27.49 12.02 -3.86
CA LEU A 153 28.23 10.79 -3.61
C LEU A 153 29.51 11.04 -2.80
N ARG A 154 30.24 12.13 -3.07
CA ARG A 154 31.42 12.51 -2.26
C ARG A 154 31.03 12.83 -0.82
N SER A 155 29.92 13.53 -0.62
CA SER A 155 29.40 13.88 0.70
C SER A 155 28.98 12.65 1.49
N VAL A 156 28.28 11.70 0.84
CA VAL A 156 27.95 10.38 1.42
C VAL A 156 29.21 9.66 1.86
N ARG A 157 30.21 9.53 0.98
CA ARG A 157 31.48 8.85 1.30
C ARG A 157 32.24 9.53 2.45
N ARG A 158 32.23 10.87 2.52
CA ARG A 158 32.86 11.61 3.61
C ARG A 158 32.18 11.31 4.95
N LEU A 159 30.85 11.44 5.01
CA LEU A 159 30.10 11.13 6.23
C LEU A 159 30.22 9.68 6.64
N GLN A 160 30.27 8.76 5.67
CA GLN A 160 30.51 7.34 5.90
C GLN A 160 31.88 7.06 6.54
N ARG A 161 32.94 7.75 6.12
CA ARG A 161 34.27 7.64 6.75
C ARG A 161 34.30 8.24 8.15
N GLU A 162 33.62 9.35 8.37
CA GLU A 162 33.45 9.92 9.71
C GLU A 162 32.66 8.95 10.62
N ALA A 163 31.64 8.28 10.06
CA ALA A 163 30.87 7.23 10.74
C ALA A 163 31.76 6.10 11.21
N SER A 164 32.56 5.55 10.29
CA SER A 164 33.36 4.37 10.56
C SER A 164 34.40 4.64 11.64
N ALA A 165 35.06 5.79 11.60
CA ALA A 165 36.03 6.18 12.63
C ALA A 165 35.40 6.29 14.03
N GLY A 166 34.21 6.88 14.15
CA GLY A 166 33.49 6.99 15.43
C GLY A 166 32.96 5.64 15.91
N LEU A 167 32.43 4.82 15.00
CA LEU A 167 31.87 3.51 15.33
C LEU A 167 32.95 2.55 15.85
N VAL A 168 34.16 2.56 15.29
CA VAL A 168 35.26 1.67 15.74
C VAL A 168 35.54 1.83 17.23
N GLN A 169 35.54 3.07 17.75
CA GLN A 169 35.76 3.31 19.18
C GLN A 169 34.66 2.69 20.05
N ILE A 170 33.40 2.79 19.60
CA ILE A 170 32.25 2.22 20.32
C ILE A 170 32.27 0.69 20.22
N VAL A 171 32.66 0.14 19.07
CA VAL A 171 32.85 -1.30 18.86
C VAL A 171 33.89 -1.86 19.82
N ASP A 172 35.03 -1.19 19.95
CA ASP A 172 36.09 -1.61 20.87
C ASP A 172 35.60 -1.63 22.33
N VAL A 173 34.77 -0.65 22.73
CA VAL A 173 34.13 -0.64 24.06
C VAL A 173 33.16 -1.82 24.21
N ALA A 174 32.26 -2.02 23.25
CA ALA A 174 31.26 -3.10 23.29
C ALA A 174 31.92 -4.49 23.37
N LEU A 175 32.99 -4.71 22.60
CA LEU A 175 33.74 -5.98 22.60
C LEU A 175 34.55 -6.17 23.89
N ARG A 176 35.15 -5.10 24.43
CA ARG A 176 35.95 -5.15 25.66
C ARG A 176 35.09 -5.41 26.89
N GLU A 177 33.97 -4.71 26.99
CA GLU A 177 33.03 -4.83 28.11
C GLU A 177 32.08 -6.03 27.97
N LYS A 178 32.06 -6.66 26.79
CA LYS A 178 31.15 -7.76 26.43
C LYS A 178 29.67 -7.38 26.61
N ASP A 179 29.33 -6.15 26.27
CA ASP A 179 27.95 -5.65 26.33
C ASP A 179 27.18 -6.07 25.07
N ASP A 180 26.33 -7.10 25.24
CA ASP A 180 25.49 -7.64 24.16
C ASP A 180 24.50 -6.60 23.62
N ALA A 181 23.93 -5.76 24.48
CA ALA A 181 22.94 -4.77 24.06
C ALA A 181 23.61 -3.69 23.21
N LEU A 182 24.73 -3.15 23.68
CA LEU A 182 25.51 -2.17 22.93
C LEU A 182 26.00 -2.76 21.60
N ALA A 183 26.52 -3.99 21.60
CA ALA A 183 27.00 -4.62 20.37
C ALA A 183 25.89 -4.80 19.32
N ILE A 184 24.68 -5.17 19.73
CA ILE A 184 23.52 -5.30 18.84
C ILE A 184 23.13 -3.95 18.25
N THR A 185 23.03 -2.91 19.08
CA THR A 185 22.69 -1.55 18.64
C THR A 185 23.75 -1.02 17.66
N VAL A 186 25.03 -1.21 17.97
CA VAL A 186 26.14 -0.74 17.10
C VAL A 186 26.16 -1.54 15.80
N SER A 187 25.88 -2.85 15.83
CA SER A 187 25.79 -3.66 14.60
C SER A 187 24.69 -3.16 13.66
N GLN A 188 23.53 -2.76 14.20
CA GLN A 188 22.45 -2.18 13.38
C GLN A 188 22.87 -0.83 12.76
N LEU A 189 23.60 0.00 13.50
CA LEU A 189 24.15 1.26 12.98
C LEU A 189 25.20 1.04 11.89
N VAL A 190 26.04 0.01 12.04
CA VAL A 190 27.03 -0.40 11.04
C VAL A 190 26.36 -0.86 9.75
N ASP A 191 25.28 -1.64 9.84
CA ASP A 191 24.53 -2.09 8.67
C ASP A 191 23.84 -0.92 7.94
N ALA A 192 23.34 0.09 8.68
CA ALA A 192 22.81 1.32 8.10
C ALA A 192 23.88 2.16 7.35
N CYS A 193 25.16 1.97 7.67
CA CYS A 193 26.29 2.66 7.06
C CYS A 193 27.02 1.82 6.00
N ALA A 194 26.36 0.81 5.43
CA ALA A 194 26.95 -0.13 4.47
C ALA A 194 27.75 0.56 3.33
N GLY A 195 28.96 0.05 3.06
CA GLY A 195 29.85 0.52 1.98
C GLY A 195 31.04 1.39 2.41
N ALA A 196 31.10 1.81 3.68
CA ALA A 196 32.07 2.78 4.21
C ALA A 196 33.42 2.22 4.69
N PHE A 197 33.55 0.91 4.81
CA PHE A 197 34.35 0.34 5.90
C PHE A 197 35.71 -0.23 5.54
N GLY A 198 36.27 0.11 4.36
CA GLY A 198 37.48 -0.50 3.80
C GLY A 198 38.56 -0.91 4.81
N GLU A 199 39.07 0.04 5.61
CA GLU A 199 40.16 -0.20 6.58
C GLU A 199 39.71 -0.86 7.90
N HIS A 200 38.41 -0.91 8.19
CA HIS A 200 37.85 -1.40 9.46
C HIS A 200 36.98 -2.65 9.32
N GLN A 201 37.00 -3.30 8.15
CA GLN A 201 36.15 -4.48 7.88
C GLN A 201 36.37 -5.61 8.89
N GLU A 202 37.61 -5.84 9.33
CA GLU A 202 37.92 -6.92 10.27
C GLU A 202 37.27 -6.69 11.65
N ILE A 203 37.40 -5.50 12.21
CA ILE A 203 36.82 -5.14 13.52
C ILE A 203 35.29 -5.21 13.47
N LEU A 204 34.69 -4.77 12.36
CA LEU A 204 33.24 -4.83 12.17
C LEU A 204 32.74 -6.26 11.91
N GLY A 205 33.54 -7.11 11.28
CA GLY A 205 33.27 -8.54 11.19
C GLY A 205 33.18 -9.18 12.57
N ARG A 206 34.16 -8.90 13.43
CA ARG A 206 34.15 -9.36 14.83
C ARG A 206 32.95 -8.83 15.62
N LEU A 207 32.58 -7.55 15.42
CA LEU A 207 31.35 -6.99 16.02
C LEU A 207 30.12 -7.77 15.57
N ARG A 208 29.95 -8.02 14.27
CA ARG A 208 28.78 -8.72 13.74
C ARG A 208 28.66 -10.13 14.32
N GLU A 209 29.76 -10.87 14.36
CA GLU A 209 29.80 -12.19 15.00
C GLU A 209 29.44 -12.09 16.49
N PHE A 210 30.01 -11.13 17.21
CA PHE A 210 29.74 -10.91 18.62
C PHE A 210 28.28 -10.51 18.87
N ALA A 211 27.71 -9.62 18.05
CA ALA A 211 26.33 -9.17 18.12
C ALA A 211 25.35 -10.30 17.78
N LEU A 212 25.64 -11.13 16.78
CA LEU A 212 24.85 -12.35 16.48
C LEU A 212 24.86 -13.32 17.67
N ALA A 213 26.04 -13.56 18.26
CA ALA A 213 26.14 -14.38 19.46
C ALA A 213 25.40 -13.74 20.65
N GLY A 214 25.43 -12.41 20.78
CA GLY A 214 24.69 -11.64 21.78
C GLY A 214 23.18 -11.78 21.62
N LYS A 215 22.65 -11.65 20.39
CA LYS A 215 21.23 -11.89 20.09
C LYS A 215 20.82 -13.30 20.50
N ALA A 216 21.63 -14.30 20.15
CA ALA A 216 21.38 -15.70 20.54
C ALA A 216 21.38 -15.87 22.07
N ARG A 217 22.28 -15.19 22.81
CA ARG A 217 22.30 -15.21 24.28
C ARG A 217 21.05 -14.58 24.90
N ILE A 218 20.65 -13.39 24.42
CA ILE A 218 19.47 -12.66 24.90
C ILE A 218 18.19 -13.47 24.59
N ALA A 219 18.04 -13.93 23.35
CA ALA A 219 16.92 -14.76 22.92
C ALA A 219 16.88 -16.08 23.70
N GLY A 220 18.03 -16.74 23.91
CA GLY A 220 18.13 -17.95 24.71
C GLY A 220 17.81 -17.75 26.19
N LYS A 221 18.06 -16.56 26.76
CA LYS A 221 17.59 -16.20 28.11
C LYS A 221 16.07 -15.98 28.13
N ALA A 222 15.56 -15.17 27.20
CA ALA A 222 14.12 -14.90 27.08
C ALA A 222 13.30 -16.19 26.85
N ALA A 223 13.81 -17.11 26.04
CA ALA A 223 13.23 -18.43 25.84
C ALA A 223 13.19 -19.24 27.14
N ARG A 224 14.28 -19.26 27.93
CA ARG A 224 14.29 -19.94 29.24
C ARG A 224 13.28 -19.35 30.20
N ASP A 225 13.23 -18.02 30.31
CA ASP A 225 12.29 -17.32 31.19
C ASP A 225 10.84 -17.62 30.77
N ALA A 226 10.52 -17.54 29.46
CA ALA A 226 9.21 -17.90 28.94
C ALA A 226 8.85 -19.38 29.17
N CYS A 227 9.82 -20.30 29.04
CA CYS A 227 9.61 -21.71 29.34
C CYS A 227 9.25 -21.95 30.82
N HIS A 228 9.92 -21.26 31.73
CA HIS A 228 9.61 -21.33 33.16
C HIS A 228 8.21 -20.79 33.47
N GLU A 229 7.82 -19.67 32.86
CA GLU A 229 6.49 -19.11 33.02
C GLU A 229 5.40 -19.99 32.39
N MET A 230 5.67 -20.61 31.24
CA MET A 230 4.75 -21.59 30.63
C MET A 230 4.56 -22.79 31.55
N HIS A 231 5.62 -23.28 32.20
CA HIS A 231 5.50 -24.37 33.16
C HIS A 231 4.69 -23.94 34.40
N ALA A 232 4.95 -22.74 34.93
CA ALA A 232 4.19 -22.17 36.06
C ALA A 232 2.70 -21.96 35.71
N ALA A 233 2.39 -21.44 34.52
CA ALA A 233 1.02 -21.24 34.07
C ALA A 233 0.28 -22.56 33.82
N ALA A 234 0.96 -23.56 33.27
CA ALA A 234 0.40 -24.89 33.06
C ALA A 234 0.10 -25.60 34.40
N THR A 235 1.01 -25.52 35.37
CA THR A 235 0.79 -26.11 36.71
C THR A 235 -0.33 -25.40 37.48
N ALA A 236 -0.49 -24.08 37.30
CA ALA A 236 -1.60 -23.31 37.84
C ALA A 236 -2.91 -23.45 37.05
N MET A 237 -2.93 -24.19 35.93
CA MET A 237 -4.06 -24.30 34.99
C MET A 237 -4.59 -22.94 34.48
N ASN A 238 -3.73 -21.93 34.41
CA ASN A 238 -4.07 -20.62 33.86
C ASN A 238 -3.76 -20.58 32.35
N LEU A 239 -4.77 -20.85 31.54
CA LEU A 239 -4.65 -20.96 30.09
C LEU A 239 -4.28 -19.65 29.40
N ASP A 240 -4.72 -18.51 29.92
CA ASP A 240 -4.44 -17.20 29.30
C ASP A 240 -2.99 -16.80 29.54
N ALA A 241 -2.49 -16.93 30.77
CA ALA A 241 -1.07 -16.71 31.07
C ALA A 241 -0.18 -17.68 30.27
N LEU A 242 -0.63 -18.93 30.09
CA LEU A 242 0.08 -19.92 29.28
C LEU A 242 0.13 -19.52 27.79
N ARG A 243 -0.97 -19.00 27.22
CA ARG A 243 -0.99 -18.46 25.85
C ARG A 243 -0.01 -17.30 25.71
N GLU A 244 -0.03 -16.33 26.62
CA GLU A 244 0.89 -15.18 26.60
C GLU A 244 2.36 -15.60 26.69
N ALA A 245 2.69 -16.51 27.61
CA ALA A 245 4.03 -17.05 27.75
C ALA A 245 4.46 -17.84 26.50
N SER A 246 3.54 -18.58 25.86
CA SER A 246 3.81 -19.30 24.61
C SER A 246 4.12 -18.37 23.44
N LEU A 247 3.48 -17.19 23.37
CA LEU A 247 3.77 -16.19 22.35
C LEU A 247 5.16 -15.58 22.55
N ARG A 248 5.54 -15.30 23.80
CA ARG A 248 6.89 -14.83 24.14
C ARG A 248 7.96 -15.89 23.85
N TRP A 249 7.67 -17.15 24.14
CA TRP A 249 8.52 -18.28 23.73
C TRP A 249 8.69 -18.34 22.21
N GLN A 250 7.60 -18.30 21.45
CA GLN A 250 7.63 -18.31 19.97
C GLN A 250 8.44 -17.14 19.41
N ALA A 251 8.25 -15.92 19.94
CA ALA A 251 9.02 -14.75 19.54
C ALA A 251 10.53 -14.93 19.81
N ALA A 252 10.90 -15.51 20.96
CA ALA A 252 12.30 -15.75 21.31
C ALA A 252 12.98 -16.79 20.41
N ILE A 253 12.28 -17.85 20.01
CA ILE A 253 12.86 -18.92 19.17
C ILE A 253 12.89 -18.59 17.68
N CYS A 254 12.20 -17.54 17.22
CA CYS A 254 12.31 -17.07 15.84
C CYS A 254 13.73 -16.60 15.49
N GLU A 255 14.45 -16.06 16.47
CA GLU A 255 15.81 -15.51 16.27
C GLU A 255 16.93 -16.48 16.72
N PHE A 256 16.56 -17.61 17.33
CA PHE A 256 17.50 -18.50 18.00
C PHE A 256 16.98 -19.94 17.99
N GLN A 257 17.86 -20.91 17.69
CA GLN A 257 17.52 -22.32 17.78
C GLN A 257 17.77 -22.85 19.20
N PRO A 258 16.72 -23.12 20.00
CA PRO A 258 16.89 -23.64 21.35
C PRO A 258 17.50 -25.04 21.38
N ALA A 259 18.33 -25.29 22.39
CA ALA A 259 18.84 -26.61 22.72
C ALA A 259 17.69 -27.61 22.90
N GLU A 260 17.96 -28.89 22.59
CA GLU A 260 16.94 -29.95 22.65
C GLU A 260 16.29 -30.05 24.04
N ASP A 261 17.06 -29.95 25.11
CA ASP A 261 16.57 -30.00 26.49
C ASP A 261 15.53 -28.91 26.80
N LEU A 262 15.74 -27.70 26.27
CA LEU A 262 14.81 -26.59 26.45
C LEU A 262 13.54 -26.78 25.61
N ARG A 263 13.67 -27.33 24.40
CA ARG A 263 12.51 -27.71 23.57
C ARG A 263 11.67 -28.79 24.23
N GLN A 264 12.31 -29.81 24.79
CA GLN A 264 11.63 -30.87 25.54
C GLN A 264 10.93 -30.32 26.78
N SER A 265 11.56 -29.38 27.49
CA SER A 265 10.95 -28.72 28.67
C SER A 265 9.68 -27.92 28.30
N ALA A 266 9.68 -27.23 27.16
CA ALA A 266 8.51 -26.47 26.69
C ALA A 266 7.41 -27.37 26.06
N ALA A 267 7.76 -28.57 25.58
CA ALA A 267 6.88 -29.42 24.78
C ALA A 267 5.59 -29.80 25.52
N ALA A 268 5.65 -30.16 26.80
CA ALA A 268 4.47 -30.54 27.57
C ALA A 268 3.46 -29.38 27.72
N SER A 269 3.95 -28.17 28.00
CA SER A 269 3.13 -26.96 28.10
C SER A 269 2.50 -26.57 26.76
N LEU A 270 3.24 -26.72 25.65
CA LEU A 270 2.71 -26.49 24.30
C LEU A 270 1.65 -27.53 23.91
N GLN A 271 1.89 -28.81 24.19
CA GLN A 271 0.92 -29.88 23.95
C GLN A 271 -0.37 -29.66 24.74
N LEU A 272 -0.30 -29.13 25.97
CA LEU A 272 -1.48 -28.74 26.74
C LEU A 272 -2.30 -27.65 26.02
N LEU A 273 -1.63 -26.60 25.51
CA LEU A 273 -2.30 -25.55 24.73
C LEU A 273 -2.94 -26.09 23.46
N ASP A 274 -2.24 -26.96 22.73
CA ASP A 274 -2.76 -27.55 21.49
C ASP A 274 -3.94 -28.49 21.77
N ALA A 275 -3.86 -29.29 22.84
CA ALA A 275 -4.99 -30.11 23.29
C ALA A 275 -6.20 -29.24 23.68
N GLN A 276 -5.97 -28.10 24.33
CA GLN A 276 -7.04 -27.16 24.67
C GLN A 276 -7.65 -26.49 23.43
N ARG A 277 -6.84 -26.04 22.48
CA ARG A 277 -7.31 -25.50 21.19
C ARG A 277 -8.14 -26.52 20.43
N LEU A 278 -7.69 -27.78 20.40
CA LEU A 278 -8.45 -28.87 19.78
C LEU A 278 -9.78 -29.12 20.49
N ARG A 279 -9.84 -29.03 21.83
CA ARG A 279 -11.09 -29.12 22.58
C ARG A 279 -12.03 -27.96 22.26
N GLU A 280 -11.55 -26.72 22.31
CA GLU A 280 -12.33 -25.52 21.98
C GLU A 280 -12.86 -25.58 20.53
N GLN A 281 -12.02 -26.03 19.59
CA GLN A 281 -12.42 -26.21 18.19
C GLN A 281 -13.45 -27.35 18.04
N ARG A 282 -13.29 -28.46 18.75
CA ARG A 282 -14.30 -29.54 18.76
C ARG A 282 -15.63 -29.05 19.34
N GLU A 283 -15.62 -28.36 20.48
CA GLU A 283 -16.82 -27.78 21.08
C GLU A 283 -17.50 -26.78 20.15
N LYS A 284 -16.72 -25.91 19.49
CA LYS A 284 -17.26 -24.98 18.49
C LYS A 284 -17.88 -25.73 17.32
N ASN A 285 -17.19 -26.71 16.76
CA ASN A 285 -17.70 -27.52 15.65
C ASN A 285 -18.96 -28.31 16.06
N GLN A 286 -19.02 -28.81 17.30
CA GLN A 286 -20.20 -29.47 17.85
C GLN A 286 -21.38 -28.49 17.97
N ARG A 287 -21.16 -27.29 18.54
CA ARG A 287 -22.19 -26.23 18.64
C ARG A 287 -22.68 -25.82 17.25
N ASP A 288 -21.78 -25.63 16.29
CA ASP A 288 -22.12 -25.25 14.92
C ASP A 288 -22.91 -26.35 14.19
N ALA A 289 -22.52 -27.63 14.37
CA ALA A 289 -23.22 -28.77 13.78
C ALA A 289 -24.64 -28.94 14.37
N ILE A 290 -24.78 -28.79 15.69
CA ILE A 290 -26.09 -28.79 16.35
C ILE A 290 -26.94 -27.60 15.86
N GLY A 291 -26.38 -26.39 15.81
CA GLY A 291 -27.10 -25.20 15.33
C GLY A 291 -27.56 -25.33 13.87
N ARG A 292 -26.77 -25.96 13.00
CA ARG A 292 -27.18 -26.27 11.61
C ARG A 292 -28.31 -27.29 11.56
N LEU A 293 -28.26 -28.31 12.42
CA LEU A 293 -29.32 -29.31 12.53
C LEU A 293 -30.63 -28.67 13.03
N GLU A 294 -30.56 -27.82 14.05
CA GLU A 294 -31.70 -27.04 14.56
C GLU A 294 -32.32 -26.19 13.45
N LEU A 295 -31.50 -25.42 12.73
CA LEU A 295 -31.95 -24.59 11.62
C LEU A 295 -32.58 -25.42 10.49
N ALA A 296 -32.02 -26.58 10.15
CA ALA A 296 -32.56 -27.46 9.11
C ALA A 296 -33.92 -28.06 9.51
N LEU A 297 -34.09 -28.38 10.80
CA LEU A 297 -35.34 -28.85 11.38
C LEU A 297 -36.40 -27.74 11.45
N ASP A 298 -36.02 -26.50 11.72
CA ASP A 298 -36.93 -25.35 11.78
C ASP A 298 -37.38 -24.87 10.40
N GLN A 299 -36.50 -24.96 9.40
CA GLN A 299 -36.80 -24.58 8.01
C GLN A 299 -37.53 -25.68 7.22
N ALA A 300 -37.83 -26.83 7.85
CA ALA A 300 -38.49 -27.98 7.21
C ALA A 300 -37.81 -28.41 5.89
N LYS A 301 -36.47 -28.45 5.86
CA LYS A 301 -35.72 -28.92 4.68
C LYS A 301 -36.04 -30.39 4.37
N SER A 302 -35.68 -30.84 3.16
CA SER A 302 -35.88 -32.24 2.76
C SER A 302 -35.24 -33.20 3.76
N PHE A 303 -35.81 -34.41 3.88
CA PHE A 303 -35.29 -35.43 4.80
C PHE A 303 -33.82 -35.76 4.54
N GLU A 304 -33.39 -35.71 3.28
CA GLU A 304 -31.99 -35.89 2.87
C GLU A 304 -31.09 -34.79 3.45
N ALA A 305 -31.50 -33.52 3.38
CA ALA A 305 -30.76 -32.41 3.98
C ALA A 305 -30.66 -32.54 5.51
N ILE A 306 -31.72 -33.03 6.16
CA ILE A 306 -31.72 -33.32 7.60
C ILE A 306 -30.79 -34.50 7.91
N GLN A 307 -30.78 -35.57 7.11
CA GLN A 307 -29.85 -36.68 7.27
C GLN A 307 -28.39 -36.24 7.13
N ILE A 308 -28.07 -35.37 6.18
CA ILE A 308 -26.73 -34.79 6.01
C ILE A 308 -26.32 -34.00 7.27
N CYS A 309 -27.23 -33.23 7.87
CA CYS A 309 -26.95 -32.51 9.11
C CYS A 309 -26.80 -33.46 10.32
N VAL A 310 -27.55 -34.55 10.37
CA VAL A 310 -27.44 -35.58 11.41
C VAL A 310 -26.14 -36.36 11.29
N SER A 311 -25.70 -36.72 10.07
CA SER A 311 -24.40 -37.35 9.86
C SER A 311 -23.27 -36.39 10.24
N ALA A 312 -23.35 -35.12 9.81
CA ALA A 312 -22.37 -34.11 10.19
C ALA A 312 -22.28 -33.89 11.71
N ALA A 313 -23.41 -33.91 12.43
CA ALA A 313 -23.39 -33.83 13.90
C ALA A 313 -22.78 -35.09 14.54
N ARG A 314 -23.02 -36.27 13.96
CA ARG A 314 -22.47 -37.55 14.43
C ARG A 314 -20.97 -37.67 14.17
N ASP A 315 -20.47 -37.15 13.06
CA ASP A 315 -19.05 -37.19 12.68
C ASP A 315 -18.17 -36.35 13.63
N VAL A 316 -18.74 -35.38 14.35
CA VAL A 316 -18.05 -34.56 15.36
C VAL A 316 -18.33 -35.07 16.79
N ASP A 317 -18.84 -36.30 16.94
CA ASP A 317 -19.24 -36.90 18.22
C ASP A 317 -20.19 -36.01 19.04
N ALA A 318 -21.00 -35.17 18.38
CA ALA A 318 -21.93 -34.30 19.08
C ALA A 318 -23.08 -35.14 19.65
N THR A 319 -23.30 -35.08 20.97
CA THR A 319 -24.48 -35.68 21.60
C THR A 319 -25.71 -34.87 21.20
N VAL A 320 -26.50 -35.40 20.26
CA VAL A 320 -27.73 -34.73 19.79
C VAL A 320 -28.70 -34.58 20.97
N PRO A 321 -29.15 -33.35 21.29
CA PRO A 321 -30.13 -33.13 22.33
C PRO A 321 -31.38 -33.99 22.12
N PRO A 322 -31.96 -34.56 23.19
CA PRO A 322 -33.10 -35.49 23.08
C PRO A 322 -34.33 -34.85 22.44
N GLN A 323 -34.46 -33.52 22.50
CA GLN A 323 -35.55 -32.79 21.85
C GLN A 323 -35.41 -32.83 20.31
N LEU A 324 -34.18 -32.74 19.78
CA LEU A 324 -33.93 -32.80 18.35
C LEU A 324 -34.07 -34.23 17.82
N SER A 325 -33.66 -35.23 18.60
CA SER A 325 -33.82 -36.64 18.20
C SER A 325 -35.30 -37.03 18.05
N LEU A 326 -36.18 -36.52 18.91
CA LEU A 326 -37.63 -36.68 18.77
C LEU A 326 -38.18 -36.03 17.49
N ARG A 327 -37.73 -34.81 17.18
CA ARG A 327 -38.13 -34.10 15.94
C ARG A 327 -37.66 -34.83 14.68
N ILE A 328 -36.42 -35.34 14.68
CA ILE A 328 -35.87 -36.12 13.57
C ILE A 328 -36.66 -37.42 13.36
N ALA A 329 -37.03 -38.12 14.44
CA ALA A 329 -37.84 -39.32 14.36
C ALA A 329 -39.20 -39.06 13.71
N ALA A 330 -39.89 -37.98 14.11
CA ALA A 330 -41.16 -37.60 13.53
C ALA A 330 -41.07 -37.31 12.01
N ILE A 331 -40.02 -36.63 11.56
CA ILE A 331 -39.79 -36.35 10.14
C ILE A 331 -39.43 -37.63 9.38
N LYS A 332 -38.60 -38.50 9.96
CA LYS A 332 -38.25 -39.80 9.37
C LYS A 332 -39.50 -40.66 9.13
N ASP A 333 -40.41 -40.72 10.09
CA ASP A 333 -41.64 -41.51 9.98
C ASP A 333 -42.55 -40.97 8.87
N SER A 334 -42.62 -39.64 8.73
CA SER A 334 -43.36 -38.98 7.64
C SER A 334 -42.77 -39.31 6.24
N HIS A 335 -41.45 -39.37 6.11
CA HIS A 335 -40.77 -39.68 4.86
C HIS A 335 -40.86 -41.18 4.51
N GLN A 336 -40.75 -42.07 5.50
CA GLN A 336 -40.92 -43.51 5.29
C GLN A 336 -42.34 -43.88 4.85
N ALA A 337 -43.36 -43.15 5.32
CA ALA A 337 -44.73 -43.29 4.83
C ALA A 337 -44.87 -42.91 3.34
N ALA A 338 -44.07 -41.95 2.85
CA ALA A 338 -44.05 -41.54 1.45
C ALA A 338 -43.29 -42.53 0.54
N VAL A 339 -42.14 -43.04 0.99
CA VAL A 339 -41.32 -44.01 0.22
C VAL A 339 -41.98 -45.39 0.11
N ARG A 340 -42.77 -45.80 1.12
CA ARG A 340 -43.55 -47.05 1.04
C ARG A 340 -44.57 -47.08 -0.11
N ARG A 341 -44.94 -45.92 -0.69
CA ARG A 341 -45.82 -45.86 -1.87
C ARG A 341 -45.09 -46.07 -3.20
N THR A 342 -43.78 -45.87 -3.25
CA THR A 342 -42.99 -45.93 -4.50
C THR A 342 -42.20 -47.23 -4.65
N PHE A 343 -41.96 -47.96 -3.56
CA PHE A 343 -41.17 -49.21 -3.55
C PHE A 343 -41.91 -50.46 -4.04
N ALA A 344 -43.25 -50.42 -4.20
CA ALA A 344 -44.06 -51.58 -4.62
C ALA A 344 -43.93 -51.99 -6.12
N ARG A 345 -42.96 -51.45 -6.88
CA ARG A 345 -42.92 -51.60 -8.35
C ARG A 345 -41.70 -52.31 -8.97
N ARG A 346 -40.63 -52.69 -8.25
CA ARG A 346 -39.45 -53.29 -8.91
C ARG A 346 -38.67 -54.28 -8.04
N SER A 347 -38.87 -55.60 -8.24
CA SER A 347 -37.88 -56.64 -7.90
C SER A 347 -38.29 -58.04 -8.37
N VAL A 348 -37.81 -58.49 -9.53
CA VAL A 348 -37.66 -59.92 -9.89
C VAL A 348 -36.44 -60.04 -10.81
N GLY A 349 -35.47 -60.91 -10.51
CA GLY A 349 -34.38 -61.18 -11.45
C GLY A 349 -33.17 -61.92 -10.88
N LEU A 350 -33.39 -63.11 -10.30
CA LEU A 350 -32.34 -63.97 -9.74
C LEU A 350 -31.99 -65.08 -10.75
N ILE A 351 -31.19 -64.74 -11.77
CA ILE A 351 -30.51 -65.68 -12.70
C ILE A 351 -28.96 -65.57 -12.52
N MET A 352 -28.52 -64.81 -11.50
CA MET A 352 -27.17 -64.21 -11.37
C MET A 352 -26.15 -65.02 -10.57
N THR A 353 -26.18 -66.36 -10.57
CA THR A 353 -25.24 -67.16 -9.75
C THR A 353 -24.43 -68.21 -10.51
N THR A 354 -24.84 -68.64 -11.70
CA THR A 354 -24.12 -69.68 -12.48
C THR A 354 -23.28 -69.12 -13.63
N VAL A 355 -23.48 -67.86 -14.04
CA VAL A 355 -22.58 -67.10 -14.94
C VAL A 355 -21.36 -66.53 -14.20
N VAL A 356 -21.48 -66.36 -12.87
CA VAL A 356 -20.51 -65.68 -11.99
C VAL A 356 -19.14 -66.39 -11.93
N LEU A 357 -19.11 -67.71 -12.05
CA LEU A 357 -17.89 -68.49 -11.92
C LEU A 357 -17.07 -68.61 -13.22
N ALA A 358 -17.72 -68.55 -14.39
CA ALA A 358 -17.03 -68.49 -15.69
C ALA A 358 -16.60 -67.06 -16.06
N ALA A 359 -17.37 -66.06 -15.61
CA ALA A 359 -17.00 -64.65 -15.70
C ALA A 359 -15.74 -64.34 -14.89
N ALA A 360 -15.56 -64.92 -13.70
CA ALA A 360 -14.42 -64.63 -12.80
C ALA A 360 -13.02 -64.86 -13.43
N ALA A 361 -12.89 -65.78 -14.39
CA ALA A 361 -11.62 -66.06 -15.06
C ALA A 361 -11.32 -65.08 -16.22
N TRP A 362 -12.32 -64.68 -17.00
CA TRP A 362 -12.21 -63.59 -17.99
C TRP A 362 -12.06 -62.23 -17.29
N TRP A 363 -12.73 -62.07 -16.16
CA TRP A 363 -12.71 -60.91 -15.29
C TRP A 363 -11.31 -60.57 -14.81
N VAL A 364 -10.45 -61.54 -14.47
CA VAL A 364 -9.07 -61.25 -14.03
C VAL A 364 -8.22 -60.62 -15.15
N VAL A 365 -8.40 -61.03 -16.42
CA VAL A 365 -7.68 -60.45 -17.57
C VAL A 365 -8.25 -59.07 -17.93
N GLN A 366 -9.57 -58.92 -17.90
CA GLN A 366 -10.24 -57.62 -18.07
C GLN A 366 -9.94 -56.65 -16.92
N TRP A 367 -9.72 -57.17 -15.70
CA TRP A 367 -9.39 -56.42 -14.49
C TRP A 367 -7.99 -55.80 -14.57
N GLN A 368 -7.03 -56.48 -15.21
CA GLN A 368 -5.71 -55.88 -15.44
C GLN A 368 -5.76 -54.74 -16.47
N GLY A 369 -6.52 -54.89 -17.56
CA GLY A 369 -6.75 -53.80 -18.51
C GLY A 369 -7.52 -52.62 -17.91
N SER A 370 -8.47 -52.89 -17.01
CA SER A 370 -9.21 -51.84 -16.32
C SER A 370 -8.37 -51.10 -15.27
N LEU A 371 -7.41 -51.75 -14.62
CA LEU A 371 -6.46 -51.09 -13.71
C LEU A 371 -5.56 -50.09 -14.44
N GLU A 372 -5.14 -50.36 -15.68
CA GLU A 372 -4.38 -49.40 -16.49
C GLU A 372 -5.24 -48.18 -16.88
N GLN A 373 -6.48 -48.40 -17.30
CA GLN A 373 -7.42 -47.32 -17.61
C GLN A 373 -7.72 -46.45 -16.37
N VAL A 374 -7.91 -47.06 -15.20
CA VAL A 374 -8.13 -46.37 -13.92
C VAL A 374 -6.91 -45.52 -13.53
N ASN A 375 -5.70 -46.04 -13.68
CA ASN A 375 -4.49 -45.28 -13.39
C ASN A 375 -4.26 -44.13 -14.38
N THR A 376 -4.65 -44.33 -15.64
CA THR A 376 -4.53 -43.31 -16.68
C THR A 376 -5.46 -42.13 -16.40
N ILE A 377 -6.74 -42.39 -16.12
CA ILE A 377 -7.69 -41.31 -15.78
C ILE A 377 -7.30 -40.60 -14.47
N ALA A 378 -6.80 -41.33 -13.47
CA ALA A 378 -6.34 -40.72 -12.22
C ALA A 378 -5.17 -39.74 -12.46
N ARG A 379 -4.24 -40.06 -13.36
CA ARG A 379 -3.14 -39.17 -13.75
C ARG A 379 -3.60 -37.98 -14.58
N GLU A 380 -4.53 -38.19 -15.51
CA GLU A 380 -5.12 -37.10 -16.30
C GLU A 380 -5.86 -36.10 -15.41
N VAL A 381 -6.67 -36.60 -14.46
CA VAL A 381 -7.34 -35.77 -13.46
C VAL A 381 -6.32 -35.03 -12.59
N ASP A 382 -5.27 -35.69 -12.11
CA ASP A 382 -4.20 -35.04 -11.34
C ASP A 382 -3.50 -33.95 -12.18
N ALA A 383 -3.27 -34.18 -13.48
CA ALA A 383 -2.68 -33.19 -14.37
C ALA A 383 -3.60 -31.98 -14.60
N MET A 384 -4.91 -32.19 -14.78
CA MET A 384 -5.91 -31.11 -14.90
C MET A 384 -6.03 -30.29 -13.60
N LEU A 385 -5.97 -30.95 -12.45
CA LEU A 385 -5.95 -30.28 -11.14
C LEU A 385 -4.67 -29.45 -10.95
N LEU A 386 -3.51 -29.96 -11.39
CA LEU A 386 -2.25 -29.19 -11.39
C LEU A 386 -2.27 -28.01 -12.35
N ALA A 387 -3.00 -28.11 -13.47
CA ALA A 387 -3.23 -27.01 -14.39
C ALA A 387 -4.22 -25.95 -13.84
N GLY A 388 -4.87 -26.22 -12.70
CA GLY A 388 -5.83 -25.30 -12.07
C GLY A 388 -7.21 -25.34 -12.70
N GLU A 389 -7.61 -26.45 -13.33
CA GLU A 389 -8.90 -26.62 -14.00
C GLU A 389 -9.76 -27.72 -13.34
N PRO A 390 -10.33 -27.48 -12.14
CA PRO A 390 -11.09 -28.51 -11.43
C PRO A 390 -12.43 -28.85 -12.10
N ASP A 391 -13.04 -27.92 -12.84
CA ASP A 391 -14.29 -28.17 -13.58
C ASP A 391 -14.08 -29.10 -14.79
N THR A 392 -12.97 -28.97 -15.52
CA THR A 392 -12.64 -29.88 -16.62
C THR A 392 -12.27 -31.25 -16.07
N ALA A 393 -11.55 -31.29 -14.94
CA ALA A 393 -11.29 -32.53 -14.21
C ALA A 393 -12.59 -33.23 -13.78
N LEU A 394 -13.57 -32.49 -13.25
CA LEU A 394 -14.88 -33.05 -12.89
C LEU A 394 -15.62 -33.60 -14.10
N LYS A 395 -15.75 -32.82 -15.19
CA LYS A 395 -16.44 -33.25 -16.42
C LYS A 395 -15.81 -34.50 -17.03
N THR A 396 -14.48 -34.54 -17.05
CA THR A 396 -13.72 -35.68 -17.57
C THR A 396 -13.95 -36.91 -16.67
N LEU A 397 -13.88 -36.73 -15.34
CA LEU A 397 -14.16 -37.81 -14.40
C LEU A 397 -15.62 -38.30 -14.44
N THR A 398 -16.61 -37.42 -14.60
CA THR A 398 -18.03 -37.80 -14.70
C THR A 398 -18.34 -38.52 -16.00
N SER A 399 -17.86 -38.00 -17.15
CA SER A 399 -18.04 -38.67 -18.45
C SER A 399 -17.30 -40.03 -18.49
N TRP A 400 -16.15 -40.12 -17.83
CA TRP A 400 -15.44 -41.38 -17.66
C TRP A 400 -16.24 -42.35 -16.76
N LYS A 401 -16.79 -41.88 -15.63
CA LYS A 401 -17.66 -42.69 -14.74
C LYS A 401 -18.95 -43.16 -15.43
N GLU A 402 -19.54 -42.34 -16.30
CA GLU A 402 -20.73 -42.70 -17.08
C GLU A 402 -20.42 -43.77 -18.13
N SER A 403 -19.28 -43.64 -18.82
CA SER A 403 -18.83 -44.63 -19.82
C SER A 403 -18.27 -45.91 -19.20
N HIS A 404 -17.79 -45.85 -17.95
CA HIS A 404 -17.14 -46.97 -17.23
C HIS A 404 -17.79 -47.19 -15.85
N ALA A 405 -19.12 -47.31 -15.80
CA ALA A 405 -19.89 -47.42 -14.56
C ALA A 405 -19.39 -48.53 -13.61
N GLU A 406 -18.91 -49.64 -14.17
CA GLU A 406 -18.38 -50.79 -13.42
C GLU A 406 -17.09 -50.48 -12.63
N LEU A 407 -16.30 -49.50 -13.08
CA LEU A 407 -15.01 -49.12 -12.50
C LEU A 407 -15.10 -47.88 -11.61
N SER A 408 -16.28 -47.28 -11.49
CA SER A 408 -16.52 -46.07 -10.69
C SER A 408 -16.21 -46.24 -9.20
N SER A 409 -16.22 -47.48 -8.70
CA SER A 409 -15.93 -47.85 -7.31
C SER A 409 -14.46 -48.15 -7.02
N ALA A 410 -13.58 -48.14 -8.02
CA ALA A 410 -12.15 -48.37 -7.82
C ALA A 410 -11.55 -47.31 -6.89
N SER A 411 -10.67 -47.72 -5.96
CA SER A 411 -10.12 -46.84 -4.92
C SER A 411 -9.38 -45.62 -5.48
N GLN A 412 -8.69 -45.78 -6.62
CA GLN A 412 -8.00 -44.68 -7.32
C GLN A 412 -8.98 -43.67 -7.91
N VAL A 413 -10.11 -44.12 -8.47
CA VAL A 413 -11.18 -43.24 -9.00
C VAL A 413 -11.88 -42.51 -7.87
N GLN A 414 -12.11 -43.19 -6.74
CA GLN A 414 -12.64 -42.54 -5.52
C GLN A 414 -11.66 -41.51 -4.96
N ALA A 415 -10.35 -41.81 -4.93
CA ALA A 415 -9.33 -40.86 -4.52
C ALA A 415 -9.24 -39.65 -5.46
N ALA A 416 -9.30 -39.87 -6.79
CA ALA A 416 -9.35 -38.80 -7.78
C ALA A 416 -10.63 -37.95 -7.61
N SER A 417 -11.78 -38.58 -7.39
CA SER A 417 -13.05 -37.88 -7.08
C SER A 417 -12.92 -37.01 -5.83
N ALA A 418 -12.38 -37.56 -4.75
CA ALA A 418 -12.19 -36.82 -3.50
C ALA A 418 -11.22 -35.63 -3.68
N LYS A 419 -10.17 -35.79 -4.51
CA LYS A 419 -9.26 -34.68 -4.87
C LYS A 419 -9.97 -33.59 -5.66
N VAL A 420 -10.78 -33.95 -6.66
CA VAL A 420 -11.59 -33.00 -7.44
C VAL A 420 -12.59 -32.28 -6.54
N ASP A 421 -13.30 -33.01 -5.68
CA ASP A 421 -14.27 -32.43 -4.73
C ASP A 421 -13.58 -31.47 -3.74
N ALA A 422 -12.39 -31.83 -3.25
CA ALA A 422 -11.58 -30.95 -2.39
C ALA A 422 -11.09 -29.69 -3.14
N ALA A 423 -10.67 -29.83 -4.39
CA ALA A 423 -10.26 -28.70 -5.22
C ALA A 423 -11.43 -27.76 -5.53
N LEU A 424 -12.61 -28.30 -5.85
CA LEU A 424 -13.83 -27.51 -6.06
C LEU A 424 -14.32 -26.84 -4.77
N ALA A 425 -14.21 -27.51 -3.62
CA ALA A 425 -14.53 -26.90 -2.33
C ALA A 425 -13.58 -25.75 -1.98
N LYS A 426 -12.29 -25.92 -2.30
CA LYS A 426 -11.28 -24.87 -2.16
C LYS A 426 -11.60 -23.69 -3.10
N GLU A 427 -11.85 -23.94 -4.38
CA GLU A 427 -12.20 -22.89 -5.35
C GLU A 427 -13.47 -22.13 -4.92
N LYS A 428 -14.52 -22.84 -4.50
CA LYS A 428 -15.74 -22.21 -3.98
C LYS A 428 -15.47 -21.32 -2.76
N SER A 429 -14.62 -21.77 -1.82
CA SER A 429 -14.29 -20.94 -0.65
C SER A 429 -13.44 -19.71 -1.02
N GLU A 430 -12.53 -19.83 -2.00
CA GLU A 430 -11.78 -18.70 -2.55
C GLU A 430 -12.70 -17.71 -3.29
N ILE A 431 -13.69 -18.19 -4.04
CA ILE A 431 -14.70 -17.35 -4.71
C ILE A 431 -15.54 -16.59 -3.68
N VAL A 432 -15.98 -17.23 -2.59
CA VAL A 432 -16.74 -16.56 -1.52
C VAL A 432 -15.91 -15.46 -0.86
N LEU A 433 -14.66 -15.75 -0.49
CA LEU A 433 -13.76 -14.74 0.09
C LEU A 433 -13.48 -13.57 -0.88
N ALA A 434 -13.33 -13.87 -2.18
CA ALA A 434 -13.18 -12.85 -3.21
C ALA A 434 -14.45 -11.99 -3.36
N GLN A 435 -15.63 -12.60 -3.30
CA GLN A 435 -16.90 -11.87 -3.35
C GLN A 435 -17.07 -10.97 -2.13
N GLU A 436 -16.77 -11.44 -0.92
CA GLU A 436 -16.78 -10.62 0.29
C GLU A 436 -15.80 -9.44 0.22
N ALA A 437 -14.65 -9.62 -0.45
CA ALA A 437 -13.71 -8.52 -0.70
C ALA A 437 -14.27 -7.50 -1.70
N ILE A 438 -14.95 -7.94 -2.76
CA ILE A 438 -15.63 -7.07 -3.74
C ILE A 438 -16.77 -6.29 -3.08
N ASP A 439 -17.57 -6.94 -2.25
CA ASP A 439 -18.70 -6.31 -1.56
C ASP A 439 -18.19 -5.26 -0.56
N ARG A 440 -17.13 -5.56 0.20
CA ARG A 440 -16.45 -4.57 1.06
C ARG A 440 -15.91 -3.38 0.27
N ALA A 441 -15.34 -3.63 -0.90
CA ALA A 441 -14.87 -2.56 -1.79
C ALA A 441 -16.02 -1.70 -2.31
N HIS A 442 -17.18 -2.28 -2.65
CA HIS A 442 -18.37 -1.53 -3.04
C HIS A 442 -18.92 -0.67 -1.89
N VAL A 443 -18.97 -1.19 -0.66
CA VAL A 443 -19.39 -0.42 0.51
C VAL A 443 -18.42 0.72 0.78
N LEU A 444 -17.10 0.45 0.71
CA LEU A 444 -16.08 1.47 0.88
C LEU A 444 -16.25 2.55 -0.19
N ALA A 445 -16.49 2.17 -1.45
CA ALA A 445 -16.67 3.08 -2.57
C ALA A 445 -17.85 4.04 -2.44
N GLN A 446 -18.84 3.72 -1.59
CA GLN A 446 -19.98 4.58 -1.29
C GLN A 446 -19.75 5.45 -0.04
N SER A 447 -18.72 5.14 0.75
CA SER A 447 -18.38 5.85 1.98
C SER A 447 -17.52 7.10 1.70
N LYS A 448 -17.50 8.04 2.64
CA LYS A 448 -16.58 9.19 2.64
C LYS A 448 -15.21 8.80 3.22
N ALA A 449 -14.65 7.69 2.75
CA ALA A 449 -13.34 7.23 3.18
C ALA A 449 -12.22 8.12 2.64
N PHE A 450 -11.07 8.08 3.32
CA PHE A 450 -9.87 8.79 2.89
C PHE A 450 -9.24 8.11 1.66
N PRO A 451 -8.59 8.86 0.75
CA PRO A 451 -7.95 8.30 -0.44
C PRO A 451 -7.00 7.13 -0.18
N ALA A 452 -6.29 7.15 0.96
CA ALA A 452 -5.35 6.09 1.33
C ALA A 452 -6.03 4.73 1.58
N GLU A 453 -7.26 4.73 2.10
CA GLU A 453 -8.01 3.49 2.35
C GLU A 453 -8.46 2.85 1.04
N PHE A 454 -8.92 3.66 0.07
CA PHE A 454 -9.25 3.19 -1.27
C PHE A 454 -8.06 2.53 -1.95
N GLU A 455 -6.88 3.15 -1.90
CA GLU A 455 -5.66 2.59 -2.50
C GLU A 455 -5.20 1.30 -1.83
N LYS A 456 -5.28 1.24 -0.50
CA LYS A 456 -4.92 0.04 0.24
C LYS A 456 -5.80 -1.14 -0.18
N VAL A 457 -7.12 -0.96 -0.20
CA VAL A 457 -8.06 -2.02 -0.60
C VAL A 457 -7.92 -2.35 -2.09
N ALA A 458 -7.69 -1.36 -2.96
CA ALA A 458 -7.40 -1.61 -4.37
C ALA A 458 -6.13 -2.47 -4.57
N ALA A 459 -5.07 -2.23 -3.79
CA ALA A 459 -3.85 -3.03 -3.82
C ALA A 459 -4.09 -4.47 -3.33
N GLU A 460 -4.86 -4.63 -2.24
CA GLU A 460 -5.26 -5.95 -1.72
C GLU A 460 -6.07 -6.75 -2.76
N LEU A 461 -7.05 -6.12 -3.43
CA LEU A 461 -7.82 -6.74 -4.51
C LEU A 461 -6.95 -7.14 -5.72
N LYS A 462 -6.00 -6.28 -6.12
CA LYS A 462 -5.05 -6.60 -7.19
C LYS A 462 -4.18 -7.79 -6.81
N GLN A 463 -3.70 -7.86 -5.57
CA GLN A 463 -2.95 -9.01 -5.07
C GLN A 463 -3.80 -10.28 -5.06
N MET A 464 -5.05 -10.22 -4.57
CA MET A 464 -5.99 -11.35 -4.60
C MET A 464 -6.24 -11.85 -6.03
N SER A 465 -6.37 -10.95 -7.00
CA SER A 465 -6.62 -11.30 -8.41
C SER A 465 -5.51 -12.16 -9.04
N THR A 466 -4.28 -12.14 -8.50
CA THR A 466 -3.16 -12.97 -9.00
C THR A 466 -3.28 -14.43 -8.59
N ARG A 467 -4.05 -14.73 -7.54
CA ARG A 467 -4.23 -16.07 -6.96
C ARG A 467 -5.64 -16.61 -7.17
N ALA A 468 -6.59 -15.73 -7.50
CA ALA A 468 -7.99 -16.09 -7.63
C ALA A 468 -8.28 -16.87 -8.93
N PRO A 469 -9.34 -17.70 -8.93
CA PRO A 469 -9.82 -18.38 -10.14
C PRO A 469 -10.13 -17.42 -11.29
N GLN A 470 -9.99 -17.89 -12.54
CA GLN A 470 -10.21 -17.04 -13.72
C GLN A 470 -11.61 -16.41 -13.76
N SER A 471 -12.62 -17.11 -13.26
CA SER A 471 -14.02 -16.67 -13.20
C SER A 471 -14.25 -15.39 -12.39
N ILE A 472 -13.48 -15.18 -11.31
CA ILE A 472 -13.65 -14.02 -10.39
C ILE A 472 -12.56 -12.95 -10.58
N ARG A 473 -11.52 -13.23 -11.38
CA ARG A 473 -10.38 -12.33 -11.60
C ARG A 473 -10.79 -10.99 -12.23
N ALA A 474 -11.65 -11.01 -13.25
CA ALA A 474 -12.12 -9.79 -13.90
C ALA A 474 -12.96 -8.90 -12.96
N PRO A 475 -13.94 -9.43 -12.19
CA PRO A 475 -14.63 -8.67 -11.13
C PRO A 475 -13.71 -8.04 -10.09
N LEU A 476 -12.68 -8.76 -9.61
CA LEU A 476 -11.71 -8.23 -8.65
C LEU A 476 -10.94 -7.03 -9.21
N LEU A 477 -10.47 -7.13 -10.45
CA LEU A 477 -9.76 -6.03 -11.12
C LEU A 477 -10.66 -4.83 -11.37
N ALA A 478 -11.90 -5.05 -11.81
CA ALA A 478 -12.88 -3.99 -12.00
C ALA A 478 -13.18 -3.22 -10.70
N ALA A 479 -13.35 -3.94 -9.58
CA ALA A 479 -13.53 -3.32 -8.26
C ALA A 479 -12.28 -2.54 -7.81
N ALA A 480 -11.07 -3.07 -8.05
CA ALA A 480 -9.82 -2.38 -7.74
C ALA A 480 -9.63 -1.10 -8.57
N ASP A 481 -9.97 -1.13 -9.85
CA ASP A 481 -9.88 0.03 -10.74
C ASP A 481 -10.93 1.09 -10.38
N GLN A 482 -12.14 0.68 -10.00
CA GLN A 482 -13.17 1.58 -9.45
C GLN A 482 -12.65 2.31 -8.21
N LEU A 483 -12.09 1.59 -7.22
CA LEU A 483 -11.50 2.20 -6.03
C LEU A 483 -10.33 3.13 -6.36
N THR A 484 -9.48 2.75 -7.31
CA THR A 484 -8.35 3.59 -7.75
C THR A 484 -8.86 4.90 -8.37
N SER A 485 -9.90 4.85 -9.20
CA SER A 485 -10.52 6.03 -9.80
C SER A 485 -11.17 6.94 -8.75
N GLN A 486 -11.83 6.35 -7.75
CA GLN A 486 -12.42 7.11 -6.64
C GLN A 486 -11.36 7.74 -5.73
N ALA A 487 -10.24 7.06 -5.49
CA ALA A 487 -9.11 7.63 -4.77
C ALA A 487 -8.58 8.88 -5.48
N GLN A 488 -8.46 8.86 -6.81
CA GLN A 488 -8.05 10.00 -7.62
C GLN A 488 -9.06 11.16 -7.52
N VAL A 489 -10.36 10.88 -7.66
CA VAL A 489 -11.41 11.91 -7.53
C VAL A 489 -11.44 12.50 -6.12
N SER A 490 -11.33 11.68 -5.08
CA SER A 490 -11.28 12.15 -3.69
C SER A 490 -10.04 12.99 -3.41
N ARG A 491 -8.89 12.65 -4.01
CA ARG A 491 -7.67 13.47 -3.95
C ARG A 491 -7.83 14.83 -4.58
N THR A 492 -8.38 14.92 -5.78
CA THR A 492 -8.55 16.21 -6.46
C THR A 492 -9.52 17.09 -5.70
N VAL A 493 -10.66 16.54 -5.25
CA VAL A 493 -11.66 17.27 -4.45
C VAL A 493 -11.06 17.77 -3.13
N SER A 494 -10.34 16.92 -2.39
CA SER A 494 -9.72 17.32 -1.12
C SER A 494 -8.59 18.34 -1.32
N LEU A 495 -7.83 18.24 -2.42
CA LEU A 495 -6.80 19.23 -2.78
C LEU A 495 -7.45 20.59 -3.08
N ASP A 496 -8.51 20.62 -3.88
CA ASP A 496 -9.21 21.86 -4.23
C ASP A 496 -9.90 22.48 -3.01
N GLN A 497 -10.46 21.67 -2.11
CA GLN A 497 -10.97 22.14 -0.81
C GLN A 497 -9.87 22.75 0.05
N ALA A 498 -8.70 22.10 0.14
CA ALA A 498 -7.57 22.63 0.90
C ALA A 498 -7.05 23.95 0.32
N ARG A 499 -7.01 24.08 -1.03
CA ARG A 499 -6.68 25.35 -1.71
C ARG A 499 -7.71 26.43 -1.39
N ALA A 500 -8.99 26.12 -1.49
CA ALA A 500 -10.06 27.07 -1.21
C ALA A 500 -10.03 27.56 0.25
N GLU A 501 -9.82 26.66 1.22
CA GLU A 501 -9.66 27.03 2.63
C GLU A 501 -8.41 27.87 2.87
N PHE A 502 -7.28 27.53 2.25
CA PHE A 502 -6.07 28.37 2.32
C PHE A 502 -6.34 29.80 1.83
N MET A 503 -6.93 29.96 0.64
CA MET A 503 -7.25 31.28 0.09
C MET A 503 -8.27 32.03 0.95
N ARG A 504 -9.25 31.33 1.54
CA ARG A 504 -10.23 31.92 2.46
C ARG A 504 -9.55 32.43 3.72
N LEU A 505 -8.69 31.63 4.35
CA LEU A 505 -7.99 31.99 5.58
C LEU A 505 -6.96 33.10 5.35
N GLU A 506 -6.28 33.10 4.20
CA GLU A 506 -5.38 34.18 3.81
C GLU A 506 -6.15 35.49 3.60
N SER A 507 -7.32 35.43 2.94
CA SER A 507 -8.21 36.59 2.79
C SER A 507 -8.71 37.11 4.15
N LEU A 508 -9.12 36.22 5.06
CA LEU A 508 -9.52 36.60 6.42
C LEU A 508 -8.36 37.25 7.18
N LEU A 509 -7.15 36.70 7.10
CA LEU A 509 -5.98 37.27 7.74
C LEU A 509 -5.63 38.67 7.22
N ASN A 510 -5.77 38.88 5.90
CA ASN A 510 -5.54 40.16 5.25
C ASN A 510 -6.64 41.19 5.54
N ALA A 511 -7.87 40.73 5.80
CA ALA A 511 -9.00 41.59 6.19
C ALA A 511 -8.87 42.10 7.64
N VAL A 512 -8.20 41.34 8.53
CA VAL A 512 -7.87 41.83 9.86
C VAL A 512 -6.83 42.96 9.72
N ALA A 513 -7.30 44.20 9.88
CA ALA A 513 -6.54 45.41 9.58
C ALA A 513 -5.11 45.36 10.15
N PRO A 514 -4.09 45.73 9.34
CA PRO A 514 -2.70 45.63 9.76
C PRO A 514 -2.44 46.49 10.99
N LEU A 515 -1.60 45.98 11.90
CA LEU A 515 -1.20 46.65 13.13
C LEU A 515 -0.35 47.92 12.89
N THR A 516 -0.07 48.27 11.63
CA THR A 516 0.76 49.41 11.21
C THR A 516 -0.01 50.70 10.96
N ALA A 517 -1.35 50.72 11.09
CA ALA A 517 -2.10 51.97 11.10
C ALA A 517 -1.94 52.65 12.47
N VAL A 518 -1.04 53.63 12.55
CA VAL A 518 -0.43 54.21 13.76
C VAL A 518 -1.29 55.25 14.50
N GLU A 519 -2.54 55.52 14.14
CA GLU A 519 -3.30 56.59 14.81
C GLU A 519 -4.36 56.05 15.78
N GLN A 520 -4.01 56.07 17.08
CA GLN A 520 -4.90 55.99 18.25
C GLN A 520 -5.87 54.80 18.29
N VAL A 521 -5.33 53.58 18.37
CA VAL A 521 -6.15 52.37 18.47
C VAL A 521 -6.43 52.05 19.95
N ASP A 522 -7.69 52.18 20.36
CA ASP A 522 -8.24 51.80 21.67
C ASP A 522 -7.81 50.37 22.08
N PRO A 523 -7.27 50.14 23.31
CA PRO A 523 -6.89 48.82 23.80
C PRO A 523 -7.94 47.73 23.60
N ALA A 524 -9.23 48.06 23.73
CA ALA A 524 -10.32 47.09 23.54
C ALA A 524 -10.39 46.56 22.09
N SER A 525 -10.05 47.40 21.11
CA SER A 525 -10.00 47.00 19.70
C SER A 525 -8.80 46.09 19.40
N LEU A 526 -7.66 46.27 20.09
CA LEU A 526 -6.50 45.38 19.98
C LEU A 526 -6.80 43.99 20.57
N THR A 527 -7.50 43.92 21.71
CA THR A 527 -7.96 42.65 22.28
C THR A 527 -8.91 41.92 21.34
N ARG A 528 -9.83 42.64 20.66
CA ARG A 528 -10.71 42.04 19.65
C ARG A 528 -9.93 41.47 18.47
N ARG A 529 -8.95 42.20 17.94
CA ARG A 529 -8.08 41.70 16.86
C ARG A 529 -7.27 40.47 17.28
N ALA A 530 -6.78 40.42 18.52
CA ALA A 530 -6.09 39.24 19.03
C ALA A 530 -6.99 37.99 19.00
N ALA A 531 -8.28 38.13 19.36
CA ALA A 531 -9.26 37.05 19.26
C ALA A 531 -9.55 36.63 17.81
N GLU A 532 -9.65 37.60 16.88
CA GLU A 532 -9.81 37.33 15.44
C GLU A 532 -8.60 36.56 14.88
N TYR A 533 -7.38 36.97 15.22
CA TYR A 533 -6.17 36.23 14.84
C TYR A 533 -6.17 34.81 15.44
N GLN A 534 -6.60 34.63 16.68
CA GLN A 534 -6.70 33.29 17.27
C GLN A 534 -7.68 32.39 16.51
N SER A 535 -8.83 32.93 16.08
CA SER A 535 -9.78 32.18 15.26
C SER A 535 -9.16 31.73 13.93
N VAL A 536 -8.27 32.54 13.33
CA VAL A 536 -7.54 32.16 12.11
C VAL A 536 -6.50 31.07 12.40
N VAL A 537 -5.81 31.13 13.54
CA VAL A 537 -4.86 30.09 13.98
C VAL A 537 -5.56 28.73 14.08
N ASP A 538 -6.67 28.66 14.81
CA ASP A 538 -7.39 27.42 15.06
C ASP A 538 -7.94 26.83 13.77
N ALA A 539 -8.53 27.67 12.90
CA ALA A 539 -9.03 27.25 11.59
C ALA A 539 -7.91 26.76 10.66
N ALA A 540 -6.77 27.43 10.64
CA ALA A 540 -5.62 27.05 9.83
C ALA A 540 -4.97 25.74 10.31
N GLN A 541 -4.89 25.50 11.62
CA GLN A 541 -4.42 24.23 12.17
C GLN A 541 -5.34 23.06 11.82
N MET A 542 -6.66 23.24 11.96
CA MET A 542 -7.64 22.23 11.57
C MET A 542 -7.59 21.92 10.07
N ALA A 543 -7.49 22.95 9.23
CA ALA A 543 -7.35 22.79 7.79
C ALA A 543 -6.03 22.09 7.41
N ALA A 544 -4.93 22.40 8.13
CA ALA A 544 -3.64 21.74 7.90
C ALA A 544 -3.68 20.25 8.23
N ILE A 545 -4.34 19.86 9.33
CA ILE A 545 -4.52 18.45 9.70
C ILE A 545 -5.34 17.72 8.63
N ALA A 546 -6.44 18.34 8.16
CA ALA A 546 -7.26 17.78 7.09
C ALA A 546 -6.46 17.63 5.78
N ALA A 547 -5.69 18.64 5.39
CA ALA A 547 -4.85 18.60 4.19
C ALA A 547 -3.72 17.57 4.30
N ALA A 548 -3.12 17.39 5.48
CA ALA A 548 -2.02 16.45 5.70
C ALA A 548 -2.43 14.97 5.51
N SER A 549 -3.72 14.65 5.57
CA SER A 549 -4.26 13.32 5.26
C SER A 549 -4.14 12.95 3.76
N ASN A 550 -3.96 13.95 2.89
CA ASN A 550 -3.74 13.77 1.46
C ASN A 550 -2.27 14.11 1.12
N ARG A 551 -1.54 13.11 0.60
CA ARG A 551 -0.14 13.25 0.20
C ARG A 551 0.08 14.40 -0.79
N ASP A 552 -0.86 14.61 -1.72
CA ASP A 552 -0.74 15.67 -2.74
C ASP A 552 -1.04 17.06 -2.18
N ALA A 553 -1.74 17.14 -1.03
CA ALA A 553 -2.04 18.40 -0.35
C ALA A 553 -1.00 18.75 0.74
N GLN A 554 0.10 17.99 0.86
CA GLN A 554 1.11 18.19 1.90
C GLN A 554 1.78 19.58 1.83
N ALA A 555 2.01 20.11 0.62
CA ALA A 555 2.53 21.46 0.44
C ALA A 555 1.54 22.53 0.97
N ILE A 556 0.23 22.34 0.73
CA ILE A 556 -0.81 23.26 1.23
C ILE A 556 -0.93 23.14 2.75
N ALA A 557 -0.82 21.93 3.31
CA ALA A 557 -0.78 21.71 4.75
C ALA A 557 0.36 22.49 5.42
N GLN A 558 1.55 22.50 4.81
CA GLN A 558 2.69 23.30 5.27
C GLN A 558 2.41 24.81 5.15
N SER A 559 1.81 25.27 4.05
CA SER A 559 1.40 26.68 3.89
C SER A 559 0.37 27.10 4.94
N LEU A 560 -0.60 26.25 5.26
CA LEU A 560 -1.59 26.47 6.32
C LEU A 560 -0.94 26.53 7.70
N GLN A 561 0.05 25.66 7.99
CA GLN A 561 0.85 25.77 9.21
C GLN A 561 1.63 27.08 9.28
N GLY A 562 2.23 27.52 8.17
CA GLY A 562 2.89 28.81 8.06
C GLY A 562 1.94 29.98 8.33
N LEU A 563 0.72 29.92 7.78
CA LEU A 563 -0.33 30.91 8.01
C LEU A 563 -0.77 30.93 9.49
N ALA A 564 -0.93 29.76 10.12
CA ALA A 564 -1.23 29.65 11.55
C ALA A 564 -0.12 30.29 12.40
N LEU A 565 1.16 30.05 12.08
CA LEU A 565 2.28 30.66 12.79
C LEU A 565 2.33 32.18 12.61
N ASN A 566 2.01 32.68 11.41
CA ASN A 566 1.95 34.12 11.15
C ASN A 566 0.81 34.79 11.94
N ALA A 567 -0.39 34.20 11.90
CA ALA A 567 -1.54 34.67 12.68
C ALA A 567 -1.24 34.65 14.19
N ALA A 568 -0.56 33.63 14.70
CA ALA A 568 -0.15 33.55 16.11
C ALA A 568 0.83 34.67 16.50
N ARG A 569 1.79 35.02 15.63
CA ARG A 569 2.70 36.16 15.86
C ARG A 569 1.95 37.49 15.87
N LEU A 570 0.99 37.68 14.95
CA LEU A 570 0.16 38.88 14.90
C LEU A 570 -0.74 39.01 16.12
N ARG A 571 -1.30 37.89 16.60
CA ARG A 571 -2.01 37.81 17.89
C ARG A 571 -1.13 38.28 19.03
N GLU A 572 0.05 37.71 19.18
CA GLU A 572 0.97 38.05 20.28
C GLU A 572 1.34 39.54 20.26
N LYS A 573 1.61 40.10 19.07
CA LYS A 573 1.88 41.52 18.90
C LYS A 573 0.68 42.40 19.26
N ALA A 574 -0.54 41.99 18.90
CA ALA A 574 -1.76 42.71 19.28
C ALA A 574 -1.97 42.68 20.81
N GLU A 575 -1.73 41.55 21.47
CA GLU A 575 -1.79 41.43 22.94
C GLU A 575 -0.72 42.27 23.64
N GLN A 576 0.51 42.28 23.13
CA GLN A 576 1.59 43.12 23.66
C GLN A 576 1.25 44.62 23.52
N ASN A 577 0.75 45.04 22.36
CA ASN A 577 0.31 46.43 22.17
C ASN A 577 -0.86 46.79 23.09
N ALA A 578 -1.84 45.90 23.27
CA ALA A 578 -2.97 46.13 24.16
C ALA A 578 -2.51 46.40 25.60
N LYS A 579 -1.50 45.65 26.08
CA LYS A 579 -0.88 45.84 27.40
C LYS A 579 -0.06 47.13 27.53
N LEU A 580 0.55 47.60 26.43
CA LEU A 580 1.35 48.83 26.44
C LEU A 580 0.49 50.09 26.46
N TYR A 581 -0.71 50.03 25.89
CA TYR A 581 -1.65 51.16 25.81
C TYR A 581 -2.77 51.13 26.86
N SER A 582 -2.87 50.05 27.66
CA SER A 582 -3.68 49.97 28.88
C SER A 582 -2.94 50.53 30.08
#